data_AF-A0A8D8LDC8-F1
#
_entry.id   AF-A0A8D8LDC8-F1
#
_cell.length_a   1.000
_cell.length_b   1.000
_cell.length_c   1.000
_cell.angle_alpha   90.00
_cell.angle_beta   90.00
_cell.angle_gamma   90.00
#
_symmetry.space_group_name_H-M   'P 1'
#
loop_
_entity.id
_entity.type
_entity.pdbx_description
1 polymer ?
#
loop_
_entity_poly.entity_id
_entity_poly.type
_entity_poly.pdbx_seq_one_letter_code
_entity_poly.pdbx_strand_id
1 'polypeptide(L)'
;MKLIIKFMQPSFVPFLAVLCLSFYQMAYMKYLPWASCLKIVVEFLFITLGLRRMVAQSENFNHCNEIIRRAVYHSQWYRCNPKVKQYVCLILRDTQQPNYLRFLHGFFTLTNNFMMKVFRSALNFINCLKVSGRL
;
A
#
# COMPACT_ATOMS: atom_id res chain seq x y z
N MET A 1 -7.04 -16.89 1.95
CA MET A 1 -6.45 -15.53 1.92
C MET A 1 -5.06 -15.44 1.24
N LYS A 2 -4.14 -16.42 1.41
CA LYS A 2 -2.81 -16.44 0.73
C LYS A 2 -2.86 -16.36 -0.82
N LEU A 3 -3.97 -16.77 -1.43
CA LEU A 3 -4.17 -16.76 -2.89
C LEU A 3 -4.32 -15.34 -3.48
N ILE A 4 -4.97 -14.41 -2.77
CA ILE A 4 -5.17 -13.03 -3.25
C ILE A 4 -3.85 -12.26 -3.26
N ILE A 5 -2.98 -12.54 -2.27
CA ILE A 5 -1.66 -11.93 -2.15
C ILE A 5 -0.74 -12.38 -3.30
N LYS A 6 -0.81 -13.66 -3.71
CA LYS A 6 -0.07 -14.17 -4.87
C LYS A 6 -0.51 -13.51 -6.19
N PHE A 7 -1.80 -13.19 -6.33
CA PHE A 7 -2.33 -12.61 -7.57
C PHE A 7 -2.00 -11.11 -7.72
N MET A 8 -1.90 -10.36 -6.62
CA MET A 8 -1.51 -8.94 -6.69
C MET A 8 0.01 -8.71 -6.82
N GLN A 9 0.84 -9.71 -6.49
CA GLN A 9 2.30 -9.59 -6.51
C GLN A 9 2.91 -9.21 -7.89
N PRO A 10 2.49 -9.79 -9.02
CA PRO A 10 3.06 -9.45 -10.34
C PRO A 10 2.71 -8.02 -10.79
N SER A 11 1.60 -7.44 -10.32
CA SER A 11 1.15 -6.11 -10.73
C SER A 11 1.84 -4.97 -9.96
N PHE A 12 2.47 -5.25 -8.82
CA PHE A 12 3.10 -4.21 -7.99
C PHE A 12 4.45 -3.73 -8.53
N VAL A 13 5.24 -4.64 -9.11
CA VAL A 13 6.55 -4.33 -9.70
C VAL A 13 6.47 -3.32 -10.86
N PRO A 14 5.58 -3.48 -11.86
CA PRO A 14 5.45 -2.47 -12.91
C PRO A 14 4.95 -1.15 -12.34
N PHE A 15 4.10 -1.16 -11.30
CA PHE A 15 3.67 0.07 -10.62
C PHE A 15 4.83 0.85 -9.99
N LEU A 16 5.75 0.16 -9.31
CA LEU A 16 6.96 0.79 -8.77
C LEU A 16 7.89 1.31 -9.87
N ALA A 17 8.05 0.56 -10.96
CA ALA A 17 8.87 0.98 -12.09
C ALA A 17 8.33 2.27 -12.73
N VAL A 18 7.01 2.32 -12.98
CA VAL A 18 6.36 3.52 -13.54
C VAL A 18 6.43 4.69 -12.55
N LEU A 19 6.31 4.44 -11.24
CA LEU A 19 6.52 5.48 -10.21
C LEU A 19 7.94 6.07 -10.27
N CYS A 20 8.98 5.23 -10.30
CA CYS A 20 10.37 5.68 -10.46
C CYS A 20 10.57 6.46 -11.77
N LEU A 21 9.96 6.00 -12.86
CA LEU A 21 10.05 6.64 -14.17
C LEU A 21 9.35 8.00 -14.19
N SER A 22 8.20 8.12 -13.51
CA SER A 22 7.49 9.40 -13.35
C SER A 22 8.27 10.40 -12.49
N PHE A 23 8.99 9.96 -11.44
CA PHE A 23 9.90 10.82 -10.68
C PHE A 23 11.07 11.32 -11.54
N TYR A 24 11.63 10.43 -12.36
CA TYR A 24 12.67 10.81 -13.31
C TYR A 24 12.15 11.83 -14.33
N GLN A 25 10.98 11.63 -14.91
CA GLN A 25 10.40 12.58 -15.86
C GLN A 25 10.09 13.95 -15.23
N MET A 26 9.64 13.95 -13.97
CA MET A 26 9.36 15.18 -13.23
C MET A 26 10.64 16.02 -12.99
N ALA A 27 11.81 15.38 -12.89
CA ALA A 27 13.10 16.05 -12.77
C ALA A 27 13.45 16.91 -14.00
N TYR A 28 13.12 16.44 -15.21
CA TYR A 28 13.50 17.09 -16.46
C TYR A 28 12.39 17.99 -17.04
N MET A 29 11.29 18.19 -16.31
CA MET A 29 10.12 18.96 -16.77
C MET A 29 10.44 20.38 -17.28
N LYS A 30 11.49 21.01 -16.78
CA LYS A 30 11.85 22.40 -17.12
C LYS A 30 12.15 22.63 -18.60
N TYR A 31 12.60 21.59 -19.31
CA TYR A 31 13.03 21.69 -20.72
C TYR A 31 11.96 21.23 -21.71
N LEU A 32 10.77 20.81 -21.23
CA LEU A 32 9.73 20.25 -22.08
C LEU A 32 8.63 21.27 -22.40
N PRO A 33 7.97 21.15 -23.57
CA PRO A 33 6.80 21.95 -23.90
C PRO A 33 5.66 21.68 -22.91
N TRP A 34 4.82 22.69 -22.68
CA TRP A 34 3.75 22.68 -21.69
C TRP A 34 2.83 21.44 -21.77
N ALA A 35 2.51 20.98 -22.97
CA ALA A 35 1.66 19.80 -23.17
C ALA A 35 2.29 18.51 -22.60
N SER A 36 3.61 18.35 -22.73
CA SER A 36 4.34 17.21 -22.16
C SER A 36 4.43 17.30 -20.64
N CYS A 37 4.53 18.53 -20.10
CA CYS A 37 4.47 18.76 -18.66
C CYS A 37 3.12 18.29 -18.09
N LEU A 38 2.00 18.72 -18.68
CA LEU A 38 0.66 18.28 -18.27
C LEU A 38 0.50 16.75 -18.31
N LYS A 39 1.00 16.10 -19.37
CA LYS A 39 0.96 14.64 -19.49
C LYS A 39 1.67 13.95 -18.30
N ILE A 40 2.89 14.37 -17.96
CA ILE A 40 3.65 13.80 -16.84
C ILE A 40 2.94 14.03 -15.49
N VAL A 41 2.34 15.22 -15.28
CA VAL A 41 1.55 15.48 -14.07
C VAL A 41 0.36 14.53 -13.97
N VAL A 42 -0.40 14.35 -15.07
CA VAL A 42 -1.56 13.47 -15.10
C VAL A 42 -1.17 12.02 -14.84
N GLU A 43 -0.08 11.53 -15.46
CA GLU A 43 0.45 10.19 -15.22
C GLU A 43 0.84 10.00 -13.74
N PHE A 44 1.58 10.96 -13.17
CA PHE A 44 1.96 10.92 -11.75
C PHE A 44 0.74 10.90 -10.82
N LEU A 45 -0.27 11.71 -11.12
CA LEU A 45 -1.49 11.81 -10.33
C LEU A 45 -2.31 10.50 -10.41
N PHE A 46 -2.39 9.90 -11.60
CA PHE A 46 -3.03 8.60 -11.81
C PHE A 46 -2.36 7.49 -11.01
N ILE A 47 -1.02 7.40 -11.04
CA ILE A 47 -0.25 6.41 -10.28
C ILE A 47 -0.46 6.61 -8.77
N THR A 48 -0.40 7.86 -8.32
CA THR A 48 -0.57 8.21 -6.90
C THR A 48 -1.97 7.86 -6.39
N LEU A 49 -3.01 8.11 -7.18
CA LEU A 49 -4.37 7.70 -6.86
C LEU A 49 -4.52 6.18 -6.83
N GLY A 50 -3.89 5.47 -7.78
CA GLY A 50 -3.82 4.01 -7.78
C GLY A 50 -3.22 3.46 -6.49
N LEU A 51 -2.06 3.99 -6.08
CA LEU A 51 -1.40 3.62 -4.83
C LEU A 51 -2.27 3.95 -3.61
N ARG A 52 -2.97 5.10 -3.62
CA ARG A 52 -3.91 5.47 -2.56
C ARG A 52 -5.06 4.48 -2.41
N ARG A 53 -5.64 4.03 -3.52
CA ARG A 53 -6.68 2.99 -3.49
C ARG A 53 -6.15 1.69 -2.91
N MET A 54 -4.96 1.25 -3.30
CA MET A 54 -4.37 0.02 -2.77
C MET A 54 -4.09 0.10 -1.27
N VAL A 55 -3.53 1.23 -0.80
CA VAL A 55 -3.32 1.47 0.64
C VAL A 55 -4.65 1.49 1.38
N ALA A 56 -5.68 2.17 0.87
CA ALA A 56 -7.00 2.20 1.51
C ALA A 56 -7.60 0.80 1.64
N GLN A 57 -7.46 -0.05 0.62
CA GLN A 57 -7.91 -1.44 0.69
C GLN A 57 -7.11 -2.26 1.73
N SER A 58 -5.80 -2.04 1.82
CA SER A 58 -4.94 -2.67 2.85
C SER A 58 -5.38 -2.28 4.27
N GLU A 59 -5.64 -1.00 4.51
CA GLU A 59 -6.10 -0.48 5.80
C GLU A 59 -7.51 -0.99 6.15
N ASN A 60 -8.43 -1.00 5.17
CA ASN A 60 -9.78 -1.55 5.35
C ASN A 60 -9.72 -3.04 5.71
N PHE A 61 -8.85 -3.81 5.06
CA PHE A 61 -8.68 -5.23 5.37
C PHE A 61 -8.21 -5.43 6.82
N ASN A 62 -7.22 -4.65 7.25
CA ASN A 62 -6.74 -4.68 8.63
C ASN A 62 -7.84 -4.24 9.63
N HIS A 63 -8.64 -3.24 9.27
CA HIS A 63 -9.77 -2.79 10.08
C HIS A 63 -10.86 -3.87 10.22
N CYS A 64 -11.19 -4.59 9.15
CA CYS A 64 -12.12 -5.72 9.19
C CYS A 64 -11.63 -6.82 10.15
N ASN A 65 -10.33 -7.15 10.13
CA ASN A 65 -9.77 -8.11 11.08
C ASN A 65 -9.90 -7.66 12.52
N GLU A 66 -9.69 -6.37 12.79
CA GLU A 66 -9.87 -5.80 14.11
C GLU A 66 -11.35 -5.84 14.57
N ILE A 67 -12.30 -5.60 13.66
CA ILE A 67 -13.73 -5.76 13.93
C ILE A 67 -14.06 -7.22 14.28
N ILE A 68 -13.55 -8.19 13.51
CA ILE A 68 -13.77 -9.62 13.78
C ILE A 68 -13.22 -9.97 15.17
N ARG A 69 -12.02 -9.50 15.52
CA ARG A 69 -11.41 -9.73 16.83
C ARG A 69 -12.28 -9.21 17.96
N ARG A 70 -12.81 -7.99 17.83
CA ARG A 70 -13.74 -7.41 18.83
C ARG A 70 -15.05 -8.18 18.91
N ALA A 71 -15.64 -8.52 17.76
CA ALA A 71 -16.89 -9.27 17.71
C ALA A 71 -16.75 -10.63 18.42
N VAL A 72 -15.65 -11.35 18.15
CA VAL A 72 -15.33 -12.62 18.84
C VAL A 72 -15.13 -12.40 20.34
N TYR A 73 -14.42 -11.35 20.76
CA TYR A 73 -14.23 -11.05 22.17
C TYR A 73 -15.56 -10.87 22.91
N HIS A 74 -16.54 -10.25 22.26
CA HIS A 74 -17.88 -10.02 22.84
C HIS A 74 -18.85 -11.20 22.65
N SER A 75 -18.54 -12.22 21.85
CA SER A 75 -19.48 -13.29 21.49
C SER A 75 -19.65 -14.41 22.53
N GLN A 76 -19.13 -14.25 23.75
CA GLN A 76 -19.13 -15.27 24.81
C GLN A 76 -18.70 -16.68 24.34
N TRP A 77 -17.76 -16.76 23.39
CA TRP A 77 -17.32 -18.00 22.74
C TRP A 77 -16.85 -19.10 23.72
N TYR A 78 -16.41 -18.70 24.92
CA TYR A 78 -16.02 -19.60 26.00
C TYR A 78 -17.18 -20.43 26.57
N ARG A 79 -18.44 -20.08 26.27
CA ARG A 79 -19.64 -20.87 26.63
C ARG A 79 -20.07 -21.84 25.54
N CYS A 80 -19.51 -21.74 24.33
CA CYS A 80 -19.89 -22.60 23.23
C CYS A 80 -19.35 -24.04 23.37
N ASN A 81 -19.89 -24.95 22.55
CA ASN A 81 -19.40 -26.33 22.42
C ASN A 81 -17.88 -26.34 22.10
N PRO A 82 -17.08 -27.28 22.66
CA PRO A 82 -15.66 -27.41 22.36
C PRO A 82 -15.29 -27.39 20.87
N LYS A 83 -16.13 -27.92 19.96
CA LYS A 83 -15.89 -27.80 18.51
C LYS A 83 -15.91 -26.34 18.03
N VAL A 84 -16.87 -25.54 18.50
CA VAL A 84 -16.99 -24.11 18.16
C VAL A 84 -15.83 -23.31 18.76
N LYS A 85 -15.41 -23.64 19.98
CA LYS A 85 -14.23 -23.03 20.61
C LYS A 85 -12.97 -23.22 19.77
N GLN A 86 -12.75 -24.41 19.21
CA GLN A 86 -11.60 -24.66 18.33
C GLN A 86 -11.64 -23.77 17.08
N TYR A 87 -12.78 -23.66 16.40
CA TYR A 87 -12.91 -22.79 15.23
C TYR A 87 -12.67 -21.31 15.58
N VAL A 88 -13.22 -20.86 16.70
CA VAL A 88 -13.04 -19.48 17.16
C VAL A 88 -11.57 -19.20 17.51
N CYS A 89 -10.87 -20.15 18.15
CA CYS A 89 -9.44 -20.04 18.41
C CYS A 89 -8.60 -19.97 17.12
N LEU A 90 -8.96 -20.73 16.08
CA LEU A 90 -8.29 -20.64 14.78
C LEU A 90 -8.49 -19.26 14.14
N ILE A 91 -9.72 -18.74 14.16
CA ILE A 91 -10.02 -17.39 13.64
C ILE A 91 -9.27 -16.31 14.43
N LEU A 92 -9.25 -16.41 15.77
CA LEU A 92 -8.48 -15.50 16.63
C LEU A 92 -6.99 -15.54 16.30
N ARG A 93 -6.43 -16.74 16.12
CA ARG A 93 -5.01 -16.91 15.77
C ARG A 93 -4.69 -16.28 14.42
N ASP A 94 -5.58 -16.41 13.43
CA ASP A 94 -5.38 -15.82 12.10
C ASP A 94 -5.61 -14.29 12.08
N THR A 95 -6.45 -13.75 12.97
CA THR A 95 -6.77 -12.32 13.06
C THR A 95 -5.86 -11.54 14.01
N GLN A 96 -5.11 -12.22 14.88
CA GLN A 96 -4.14 -11.59 15.81
C GLN A 96 -2.98 -10.90 15.10
N GLN A 97 -2.61 -11.33 13.90
CA GLN A 97 -1.55 -10.68 13.14
C GLN A 97 -2.12 -9.55 12.27
N PRO A 98 -1.51 -8.35 12.30
CA PRO A 98 -1.91 -7.25 11.44
C PRO A 98 -1.75 -7.69 9.98
N ASN A 99 -2.87 -7.70 9.28
CA ASN A 99 -2.99 -8.34 7.98
C ASN A 99 -3.05 -7.27 6.89
N TYR A 100 -2.02 -6.45 6.86
CA TYR A 100 -1.81 -5.52 5.77
C TYR A 100 -1.45 -6.27 4.49
N LEU A 101 -1.79 -5.68 3.34
CA LEU A 101 -1.30 -6.17 2.06
C LEU A 101 0.23 -6.06 2.03
N ARG A 102 0.88 -7.21 1.94
CA ARG A 102 2.34 -7.35 1.86
C ARG A 102 2.74 -7.73 0.45
N PHE A 103 3.73 -7.03 -0.10
CA PHE A 103 4.33 -7.34 -1.39
C PHE A 103 5.77 -7.81 -1.23
N LEU A 104 6.29 -8.47 -2.27
CA LEU A 104 7.67 -8.95 -2.33
C LEU A 104 8.06 -9.75 -1.08
N HIS A 105 7.28 -10.81 -0.80
CA HIS A 105 7.51 -11.71 0.35
C HIS A 105 7.54 -11.02 1.73
N GLY A 106 6.96 -9.81 1.86
CA GLY A 106 6.93 -9.04 3.10
C GLY A 106 7.87 -7.84 3.13
N PHE A 107 8.62 -7.57 2.06
CA PHE A 107 9.52 -6.43 2.00
C PHE A 107 8.77 -5.09 2.02
N PHE A 108 7.60 -5.02 1.38
CA PHE A 108 6.76 -3.83 1.39
C PHE A 108 5.42 -4.10 2.05
N THR A 109 5.10 -3.30 3.07
CA THR A 109 3.79 -3.30 3.72
C THR A 109 3.04 -2.06 3.29
N LEU A 110 1.93 -2.24 2.55
CA LEU A 110 1.05 -1.15 2.15
C LEU A 110 0.36 -0.58 3.39
N THR A 111 0.90 0.52 3.89
CA THR A 111 0.33 1.31 4.97
C THR A 111 0.33 2.79 4.59
N ASN A 112 -0.44 3.60 5.30
CA ASN A 112 -0.34 5.05 5.17
C ASN A 112 1.11 5.56 5.40
N ASN A 113 1.85 4.91 6.30
CA ASN A 113 3.26 5.23 6.55
C ASN A 113 4.14 4.97 5.31
N PHE A 114 3.88 3.90 4.57
CA PHE A 114 4.58 3.62 3.31
C PHE A 114 4.32 4.72 2.28
N MET A 115 3.07 5.15 2.12
CA MET A 115 2.72 6.26 1.23
C MET A 115 3.45 7.55 1.58
N MET A 116 3.50 7.91 2.87
CA MET A 116 4.23 9.10 3.32
C MET A 116 5.73 9.00 3.04
N LYS A 117 6.32 7.81 3.16
CA LYS A 117 7.72 7.58 2.77
C LYS A 117 7.93 7.77 1.26
N VAL A 118 7.01 7.31 0.43
CA VAL A 118 7.06 7.51 -1.03
C VAL A 118 7.02 9.01 -1.37
N PHE A 119 6.08 9.77 -0.80
CA PHE A 119 6.02 11.23 -1.03
C PHE A 119 7.25 11.98 -0.51
N ARG A 120 7.74 11.63 0.69
CA ARG A 120 8.98 12.22 1.21
C ARG A 120 10.17 11.92 0.31
N SER A 121 10.28 10.70 -0.19
CA SER A 121 11.32 10.31 -1.14
C SER A 121 11.23 11.14 -2.43
N ALA A 122 10.02 11.34 -2.95
CA ALA A 122 9.77 12.18 -4.13
C ALA A 122 10.25 13.62 -3.94
N LEU A 123 9.87 14.24 -2.83
CA LEU A 123 10.25 15.62 -2.50
C LEU A 123 11.75 15.75 -2.28
N ASN A 124 12.36 14.80 -1.57
CA ASN A 124 13.80 14.76 -1.35
C ASN A 124 14.57 14.61 -2.67
N PHE A 125 14.07 13.79 -3.59
CA PHE A 125 14.68 13.62 -4.91
C PHE A 125 14.64 14.92 -5.72
N ILE A 126 13.48 15.59 -5.79
CA ILE A 126 13.34 16.90 -6.45
C ILE A 126 14.26 17.94 -5.80
N ASN A 127 14.32 17.99 -4.47
CA ASN A 127 15.19 18.91 -3.74
C ASN A 127 16.68 18.65 -4.03
N CYS A 128 17.10 17.38 -4.09
CA CYS A 128 18.47 17.01 -4.42
C CYS A 128 18.86 17.48 -5.83
N LEU A 129 17.96 17.34 -6.79
CA LEU A 129 18.19 17.80 -8.16
C LEU A 129 18.29 19.32 -8.27
N LYS A 130 17.46 20.06 -7.51
CA LYS A 130 17.57 21.52 -7.39
C LYS A 130 18.92 21.95 -6.82
N VAL A 131 19.39 21.30 -5.75
CA VAL A 131 20.68 21.62 -5.12
C VAL A 131 21.86 21.27 -6.03
N SER A 132 21.76 20.19 -6.81
CA SER A 132 22.82 19.77 -7.74
C SER A 132 22.99 20.70 -8.97
N GLY A 133 22.18 21.76 -9.11
CA GLY A 133 22.24 22.69 -10.25
C GLY A 133 21.90 22.05 -11.61
N ARG A 134 21.32 20.84 -11.61
CA ARG A 134 20.84 20.14 -12.80
C ARG A 134 19.39 20.50 -13.16
N LEU A 135 18.83 21.50 -12.48
CA LEU A 135 17.45 21.98 -12.58
C LEU A 135 17.45 23.51 -12.52
#